data_AF-A0A969LU83-F1
#
_entry.id   AF-A0A969LU83-F1
#
_cell.length_a   1.000
_cell.length_b   1.000
_cell.length_c   1.000
_cell.angle_alpha   90.00
_cell.angle_beta   90.00
_cell.angle_gamma   90.00
#
_symmetry.space_group_name_H-M   'P 1'
#
loop_
_entity.id
_entity.type
_entity.pdbx_description
1 polymer ?
#
loop_
_entity_poly.entity_id
_entity_poly.type
_entity_poly.pdbx_seq_one_letter_code
_entity_poly.pdbx_strand_id
1 'polypeptide(L)'
;MISDGGDELAQRYMAHEAVESKLALDEYDRCHQAPGFKPMSLKERRRVERAFKAPVDAHGPEFGKPYGWAAQHLGLKRVTFKELEDAADRSEMRSYYKMASYNVHADAKGVFHRLGVLGAPSMVIAGASDAGFVDPGQNTAITLVQITALLFHDRISNLDIMIQMQLLILVRDEIPRALETASRSLDGDHARLQPEDKHKRARKTS
;
A
#
# COMPACT_ATOMS: atom_id res chain seq x y z
N MET A 1 -4.73 16.02 -3.09
CA MET A 1 -4.22 16.16 -4.47
C MET A 1 -5.32 16.12 -5.52
N ILE A 2 -6.02 14.99 -5.76
CA ILE A 2 -7.07 14.93 -6.82
C ILE A 2 -8.25 15.88 -6.51
N SER A 3 -8.69 15.91 -5.25
CA SER A 3 -9.70 16.87 -4.76
C SER A 3 -9.31 18.33 -5.00
N ASP A 4 -8.01 18.62 -4.94
CA ASP A 4 -7.49 19.99 -4.95
C ASP A 4 -7.15 20.45 -6.38
N GLY A 5 -6.87 19.50 -7.28
CA GLY A 5 -6.56 19.75 -8.69
C GLY A 5 -7.78 19.91 -9.59
N GLY A 6 -9.00 19.81 -9.04
CA GLY A 6 -10.26 20.03 -9.73
C GLY A 6 -10.62 18.99 -10.79
N ASP A 7 -11.72 19.24 -11.51
CA ASP A 7 -12.32 18.32 -12.47
C ASP A 7 -11.37 17.91 -13.59
N GLU A 8 -10.48 18.82 -14.04
CA GLU A 8 -9.52 18.52 -15.10
C GLU A 8 -8.54 17.43 -14.67
N LEU A 9 -8.00 17.50 -13.44
CA LEU A 9 -7.07 16.50 -12.94
C LEU A 9 -7.77 15.15 -12.72
N ALA A 10 -9.00 15.17 -12.22
CA ALA A 10 -9.82 13.97 -12.06
C ALA A 10 -10.12 13.30 -13.42
N GLN A 11 -10.49 14.07 -14.43
CA GLN A 11 -10.71 13.54 -15.79
C GLN A 11 -9.45 12.94 -16.39
N ARG A 12 -8.29 13.59 -16.20
CA ARG A 12 -6.98 13.05 -16.60
C ARG A 12 -6.66 11.74 -15.91
N TYR A 13 -6.91 11.64 -14.61
CA TYR A 13 -6.74 10.39 -13.86
C TYR A 13 -7.61 9.27 -14.42
N MET A 14 -8.89 9.53 -14.69
CA MET A 14 -9.81 8.54 -15.27
C MET A 14 -9.37 8.12 -16.68
N ALA A 15 -8.95 9.07 -17.53
CA ALA A 15 -8.46 8.78 -18.88
C ALA A 15 -7.15 7.99 -18.89
N HIS A 16 -6.39 8.00 -17.79
CA HIS A 16 -5.13 7.28 -17.66
C HIS A 16 -5.31 5.75 -17.51
N GLU A 17 -6.53 5.26 -17.27
CA GLU A 17 -6.84 3.83 -17.34
C GLU A 17 -6.39 3.21 -18.68
N ALA A 18 -6.55 3.93 -19.79
CA ALA A 18 -6.12 3.47 -21.10
C ALA A 18 -4.59 3.34 -21.21
N VAL A 19 -3.84 4.13 -20.45
CA VAL A 19 -2.38 4.06 -20.36
C VAL A 19 -1.97 2.85 -19.54
N GLU A 20 -2.58 2.62 -18.38
CA GLU A 20 -2.32 1.43 -17.55
C GLU A 20 -2.65 0.14 -18.31
N SER A 21 -3.78 0.10 -19.02
CA SER A 21 -4.17 -1.01 -19.90
C SER A 21 -3.12 -1.29 -21.00
N LYS A 22 -2.49 -0.25 -21.55
CA LYS A 22 -1.43 -0.40 -22.55
C LYS A 22 -0.11 -0.87 -21.94
N LEU A 23 0.31 -0.33 -20.80
CA LEU A 23 1.50 -0.77 -20.08
C LEU A 23 1.39 -2.24 -19.66
N ALA A 24 0.20 -2.66 -19.19
CA ALA A 24 -0.07 -4.05 -18.84
C ALA A 24 0.01 -4.99 -20.05
N LEU A 25 -0.50 -4.56 -21.22
CA LEU A 25 -0.36 -5.31 -22.47
C LEU A 25 1.10 -5.46 -22.90
N ASP A 26 1.88 -4.38 -22.83
CA ASP A 26 3.30 -4.40 -23.21
C ASP A 26 4.12 -5.31 -22.29
N GLU A 27 3.82 -5.29 -20.99
CA GLU A 27 4.42 -6.20 -20.02
C GLU A 27 4.01 -7.65 -20.27
N TYR A 28 2.73 -7.90 -20.56
CA TYR A 28 2.24 -9.22 -20.92
C TYR A 28 2.95 -9.76 -22.17
N ASP A 29 3.10 -8.95 -23.21
CA ASP A 29 3.80 -9.33 -24.43
C ASP A 29 5.25 -9.74 -24.18
N ARG A 30 5.90 -9.08 -23.21
CA ARG A 30 7.27 -9.40 -22.80
C ARG A 30 7.38 -10.77 -22.13
N CYS A 31 6.40 -11.13 -21.28
CA CYS A 31 6.55 -12.26 -20.37
C CYS A 31 5.64 -13.47 -20.66
N HIS A 32 4.59 -13.36 -21.48
CA HIS A 32 3.58 -14.42 -21.64
C HIS A 32 4.13 -15.76 -22.16
N GLN A 33 5.24 -15.72 -22.90
CA GLN A 33 5.82 -16.92 -23.52
C GLN A 33 6.45 -17.86 -22.49
N ALA A 34 7.13 -17.31 -21.48
CA ALA A 34 7.82 -18.10 -20.45
C ALA A 34 6.88 -19.04 -19.65
N PRO A 35 5.70 -18.61 -19.19
CA PRO A 35 4.71 -19.49 -18.56
C PRO A 35 3.83 -20.26 -19.57
N GLY A 36 4.04 -20.10 -20.88
CA GLY A 36 3.26 -20.78 -21.92
C GLY A 36 1.85 -20.21 -22.15
N PHE A 37 1.59 -18.96 -21.77
CA PHE A 37 0.31 -18.31 -22.04
C PHE A 37 0.18 -17.86 -23.50
N LYS A 38 -1.05 -17.88 -24.01
CA LYS A 38 -1.34 -17.46 -25.39
C LYS A 38 -1.23 -15.94 -25.53
N PRO A 39 -0.72 -15.42 -26.66
CA PRO A 39 -0.73 -13.98 -26.90
C PRO A 39 -2.16 -13.45 -26.94
N MET A 40 -2.34 -12.18 -26.57
CA MET A 40 -3.63 -11.49 -26.71
C MET A 40 -4.01 -11.38 -28.19
N SER A 41 -5.32 -11.44 -28.50
CA SER A 41 -5.78 -11.40 -29.89
C SER A 41 -5.44 -10.07 -30.57
N LEU A 42 -5.24 -10.10 -31.90
CA LEU A 42 -4.98 -8.88 -32.68
C LEU A 42 -6.11 -7.85 -32.55
N LYS A 43 -7.36 -8.31 -32.39
CA LYS A 43 -8.52 -7.44 -32.21
C LYS A 43 -8.46 -6.68 -30.89
N GLU A 44 -8.13 -7.36 -29.80
CA GLU A 44 -8.01 -6.76 -28.46
C GLU A 44 -6.80 -5.82 -28.38
N ARG A 45 -5.66 -6.24 -28.93
CA ARG A 45 -4.47 -5.39 -29.04
C ARG A 45 -4.78 -4.07 -29.73
N ARG A 46 -5.43 -4.12 -30.91
CA ARG A 46 -5.84 -2.91 -31.65
C ARG A 46 -6.87 -2.07 -30.89
N ARG A 47 -7.66 -2.66 -30.00
CA ARG A 47 -8.58 -1.91 -29.13
C ARG A 47 -7.78 -1.13 -28.08
N VAL A 48 -6.86 -1.80 -27.39
CA VAL A 48 -5.99 -1.17 -26.38
C VAL A 48 -5.12 -0.07 -27.00
N GLU A 49 -4.50 -0.32 -28.16
CA GLU A 49 -3.67 0.67 -28.85
C GLU A 49 -4.45 1.92 -29.26
N ARG A 50 -5.69 1.76 -29.76
CA ARG A 50 -6.55 2.90 -30.10
C ARG A 50 -7.00 3.67 -28.86
N ALA A 51 -7.39 2.94 -27.80
CA ALA A 51 -7.78 3.55 -26.53
C ALA A 51 -6.64 4.35 -25.90
N PHE A 52 -5.39 3.84 -25.98
CA PHE A 52 -4.18 4.52 -25.52
C PHE A 52 -3.85 5.77 -26.33
N LYS A 53 -3.98 5.69 -27.66
CA LYS A 53 -3.60 6.78 -28.55
C LYS A 53 -4.46 8.03 -28.34
N ALA A 54 -5.76 7.87 -28.10
CA ALA A 54 -6.70 8.97 -27.93
C ALA A 54 -6.30 9.99 -26.82
N PRO A 55 -6.07 9.57 -25.55
CA PRO A 55 -5.67 10.50 -24.49
C PRO A 55 -4.23 10.99 -24.64
N VAL A 56 -3.32 10.21 -25.24
CA VAL A 56 -1.94 10.68 -25.51
C VAL A 56 -1.93 11.77 -26.58
N ASP A 57 -2.74 11.64 -27.63
CA ASP A 57 -2.88 12.69 -28.65
C ASP A 57 -3.54 13.96 -28.05
N ALA A 58 -4.46 13.81 -27.07
CA ALA A 58 -5.14 14.93 -26.42
C ALA A 58 -4.29 15.67 -25.36
N HIS A 59 -3.47 14.94 -24.58
CA HIS A 59 -2.74 15.48 -23.43
C HIS A 59 -1.23 15.53 -23.61
N GLY A 60 -0.71 15.01 -24.73
CA GLY A 60 0.70 15.00 -25.07
C GLY A 60 1.44 13.72 -24.66
N PRO A 61 2.71 13.58 -25.10
CA PRO A 61 3.48 12.35 -24.96
C PRO A 61 3.78 11.96 -23.50
N GLU A 62 3.83 12.95 -22.60
CA GLU A 62 4.07 12.72 -21.17
C GLU A 62 2.92 11.97 -20.50
N PHE A 63 1.70 12.11 -21.02
CA PHE A 63 0.52 11.42 -20.50
C PHE A 63 0.63 9.91 -20.67
N GLY A 64 1.30 9.43 -21.73
CA GLY A 64 1.47 8.01 -22.03
C GLY A 64 2.47 7.28 -21.14
N LYS A 65 3.05 7.95 -20.15
CA LYS A 65 4.01 7.38 -19.19
C LYS A 65 3.30 6.94 -17.90
N PRO A 66 3.94 6.10 -17.07
CA PRO A 66 3.46 5.83 -15.71
C PRO A 66 3.21 7.15 -14.97
N TYR A 67 2.05 7.26 -14.32
CA TYR A 67 1.61 8.47 -13.62
C TYR A 67 1.52 9.75 -14.49
N GLY A 68 1.49 9.62 -15.81
CA GLY A 68 1.47 10.72 -16.77
C GLY A 68 0.28 11.67 -16.65
N TRP A 69 -0.81 11.22 -16.03
CA TRP A 69 -1.97 12.06 -15.73
C TRP A 69 -1.65 13.26 -14.83
N ALA A 70 -0.65 13.13 -13.94
CA ALA A 70 -0.22 14.18 -13.04
C ALA A 70 0.89 15.07 -13.63
N ALA A 71 1.47 14.69 -14.78
CA ALA A 71 2.64 15.35 -15.37
C ALA A 71 2.46 16.86 -15.56
N GLN A 72 1.31 17.27 -16.10
CA GLN A 72 1.00 18.68 -16.31
C GLN A 72 0.76 19.42 -14.99
N HIS A 73 0.04 18.81 -14.06
CA HIS A 73 -0.28 19.43 -12.76
C HIS A 73 0.97 19.66 -11.92
N LEU A 74 1.93 18.74 -11.98
CA LEU A 74 3.21 18.85 -11.28
C LEU A 74 4.29 19.60 -12.07
N GLY A 75 4.05 19.93 -13.34
CA GLY A 75 5.05 20.55 -14.22
C GLY A 75 6.25 19.66 -14.52
N LEU A 76 6.07 18.33 -14.49
CA LEU A 76 7.15 17.34 -14.64
C LEU A 76 7.01 16.54 -15.95
N LYS A 77 8.14 16.30 -16.61
CA LYS A 77 8.21 15.38 -17.77
C LYS A 77 8.24 13.90 -17.38
N ARG A 78 8.38 13.59 -16.10
CA ARG A 78 8.32 12.23 -15.61
C ARG A 78 7.88 12.29 -14.17
N VAL A 79 6.73 11.71 -13.92
CA VAL A 79 6.19 11.57 -12.57
C VAL A 79 6.58 10.20 -12.06
N THR A 80 7.07 10.11 -10.82
CA THR A 80 7.18 8.86 -10.08
C THR A 80 6.20 8.89 -8.93
N PHE A 81 6.01 7.74 -8.30
CA PHE A 81 5.15 7.64 -7.13
C PHE A 81 5.61 8.57 -6.00
N LYS A 82 6.92 8.83 -5.89
CA LYS A 82 7.46 9.77 -4.89
C LYS A 82 6.89 11.18 -5.08
N GLU A 83 6.89 11.70 -6.30
CA GLU A 83 6.36 13.04 -6.55
C GLU A 83 4.85 13.12 -6.33
N LEU A 84 4.12 12.02 -6.51
CA LEU A 84 2.71 11.95 -6.12
C LEU A 84 2.52 11.98 -4.60
N GLU A 85 3.36 11.27 -3.84
CA GLU A 85 3.33 11.30 -2.37
C GLU A 85 3.65 12.70 -1.84
N ASP A 86 4.67 13.35 -2.41
CA ASP A 86 5.08 14.71 -2.05
C ASP A 86 3.97 15.72 -2.38
N ALA A 87 3.34 15.60 -3.55
CA ALA A 87 2.22 16.45 -3.94
C ALA A 87 0.91 16.19 -3.16
N ALA A 88 0.80 15.03 -2.53
CA ALA A 88 -0.32 14.68 -1.66
C ALA A 88 -0.08 15.03 -0.18
N ASP A 89 1.06 15.62 0.17
CA ASP A 89 1.49 15.88 1.55
C ASP A 89 1.44 14.60 2.42
N ARG A 90 2.04 13.53 1.88
CA ARG A 90 2.09 12.19 2.49
C ARG A 90 3.48 11.56 2.45
N SER A 91 4.53 12.36 2.25
CA SER A 91 5.92 11.88 2.17
C SER A 91 6.35 11.08 3.39
N GLU A 92 5.80 11.40 4.57
CA GLU A 92 6.04 10.71 5.84
C GLU A 92 5.60 9.23 5.82
N MET A 93 4.58 8.90 5.03
CA MET A 93 4.06 7.53 4.92
C MET A 93 5.00 6.61 4.14
N ARG A 94 5.94 7.17 3.37
CA ARG A 94 6.87 6.39 2.54
C ARG A 94 7.72 5.43 3.36
N SER A 95 8.14 5.84 4.56
CA SER A 95 8.89 4.98 5.48
C SER A 95 8.06 3.78 5.94
N TYR A 96 6.80 4.03 6.33
CA TYR A 96 5.87 2.97 6.72
C TYR A 96 5.55 2.03 5.56
N TYR A 97 5.27 2.57 4.37
CA TYR A 97 5.06 1.76 3.16
C TYR A 97 6.28 0.89 2.86
N LYS A 98 7.49 1.45 2.89
CA LYS A 98 8.70 0.69 2.55
C LYS A 98 8.97 -0.40 3.58
N MET A 99 8.77 -0.13 4.88
CA MET A 99 8.88 -1.15 5.93
C MET A 99 7.86 -2.28 5.77
N ALA A 100 6.59 -1.93 5.51
CA ALA A 100 5.53 -2.92 5.27
C ALA A 100 5.83 -3.76 4.02
N SER A 101 6.37 -3.15 2.96
CA SER A 101 6.69 -3.83 1.70
C SER A 101 7.78 -4.89 1.84
N TYR A 102 8.70 -4.76 2.81
CA TYR A 102 9.82 -5.70 2.98
C TYR A 102 9.33 -7.13 3.21
N ASN A 103 8.28 -7.31 4.02
CA ASN A 103 7.73 -8.61 4.37
C ASN A 103 6.86 -9.21 3.26
N VAL A 104 6.43 -8.40 2.28
CA VAL A 104 5.57 -8.83 1.17
C VAL A 104 6.39 -9.17 -0.09
N HIS A 105 7.38 -8.36 -0.43
CA HIS A 105 8.10 -8.45 -1.71
C HIS A 105 9.45 -9.18 -1.65
N ALA A 106 9.73 -9.94 -0.59
CA ALA A 106 11.00 -10.66 -0.40
C ALA A 106 12.24 -9.80 -0.71
N ASP A 107 12.17 -8.51 -0.37
CA ASP A 107 13.31 -7.60 -0.46
C ASP A 107 14.42 -8.10 0.48
N ALA A 108 15.68 -7.73 0.22
CA ALA A 108 16.81 -8.17 1.03
C ALA A 108 16.60 -7.85 2.53
N LYS A 109 15.92 -6.74 2.84
CA LYS A 109 15.54 -6.42 4.22
C LYS A 109 14.46 -7.33 4.81
N GLY A 110 13.53 -7.85 4.01
CA GLY A 110 12.49 -8.79 4.48
C GLY A 110 13.05 -10.15 4.92
N VAL A 111 14.23 -10.52 4.42
CA VAL A 111 14.97 -11.70 4.90
C VAL A 111 15.44 -11.52 6.34
N PHE A 112 15.84 -10.29 6.72
CA PHE A 112 16.42 -9.99 8.03
C PHE A 112 15.44 -9.33 9.01
N HIS A 113 14.34 -8.76 8.52
CA HIS A 113 13.33 -8.07 9.31
C HIS A 113 11.94 -8.68 9.05
N ARG A 114 11.54 -9.59 9.94
CA ARG A 114 10.27 -10.31 9.86
C ARG A 114 9.30 -9.83 10.93
N LEU A 115 8.24 -9.14 10.52
CA LEU A 115 7.24 -8.59 11.45
C LEU A 115 6.51 -9.67 12.26
N GLY A 116 6.30 -10.84 11.67
CA GLY A 116 5.62 -11.95 12.33
C GLY A 116 6.49 -12.78 13.27
N VAL A 117 7.79 -12.52 13.40
CA VAL A 117 8.68 -13.33 14.26
C VAL A 117 8.80 -12.68 15.63
N LEU A 118 8.33 -13.37 16.67
CA LEU A 118 8.62 -13.04 18.06
C LEU A 118 9.99 -13.59 18.45
N GLY A 119 10.84 -12.75 19.05
CA GLY A 119 12.17 -13.17 19.52
C GLY A 119 13.27 -13.13 18.45
N ALA A 120 13.99 -14.24 18.26
CA ALA A 120 15.20 -14.27 17.44
C ALA A 120 14.89 -14.21 15.92
N PRO A 121 15.48 -13.29 15.15
CA PRO A 121 15.23 -13.15 13.70
C PRO A 121 15.53 -14.40 12.86
N SER A 122 16.34 -15.32 13.39
CA SER A 122 16.73 -16.58 12.75
C SER A 122 15.67 -17.67 12.85
N MET A 123 14.59 -17.47 13.62
CA MET A 123 13.53 -18.46 13.78
C MET A 123 12.64 -18.50 12.53
N VAL A 124 12.43 -19.70 12.00
CA VAL A 124 11.47 -19.94 10.92
C VAL A 124 10.13 -20.27 11.54
N ILE A 125 9.10 -19.49 11.19
CA ILE A 125 7.73 -19.74 11.64
C ILE A 125 7.13 -20.83 10.75
N ALA A 126 6.57 -21.86 11.38
CA ALA A 126 5.74 -22.84 10.71
C ALA A 126 4.27 -22.48 10.92
N GLY A 127 3.69 -21.72 9.99
CA GLY A 127 2.26 -21.35 10.01
C GLY A 127 1.99 -19.85 10.16
N ALA A 128 0.74 -19.51 10.43
CA ALA A 128 0.30 -18.14 10.66
C ALA A 128 0.92 -17.57 11.95
N SER A 129 1.24 -16.28 11.94
CA SER A 129 1.69 -15.54 13.11
C SER A 129 0.68 -14.46 13.46
N ASP A 130 0.47 -14.26 14.74
CA ASP A 130 -0.32 -13.21 15.35
C ASP A 130 0.54 -12.02 15.82
N ALA A 131 1.82 -11.96 15.44
CA ALA A 131 2.74 -10.86 15.77
C ALA A 131 2.82 -9.78 14.67
N GLY A 132 3.32 -8.59 15.03
CA GLY A 132 3.60 -7.52 14.08
C GLY A 132 2.36 -6.77 13.56
N PHE A 133 1.23 -6.85 14.27
CA PHE A 133 -0.06 -6.27 13.86
C PHE A 133 -0.27 -4.81 14.31
N VAL A 134 0.58 -4.27 15.19
CA VAL A 134 0.40 -2.92 15.77
C VAL A 134 0.42 -1.84 14.68
N ASP A 135 1.52 -1.75 13.91
CA ASP A 135 1.64 -0.75 12.84
C ASP A 135 0.59 -0.91 11.74
N PRO A 136 0.31 -2.13 11.21
CA PRO A 136 -0.80 -2.34 10.28
C PRO A 136 -2.16 -1.93 10.84
N GLY A 137 -2.44 -2.27 12.10
CA GLY A 137 -3.72 -1.95 12.76
C GLY A 137 -3.90 -0.45 12.95
N GLN A 138 -2.86 0.26 13.41
CA GLN A 138 -2.86 1.71 13.53
C GLN A 138 -3.07 2.41 12.17
N ASN A 139 -2.32 2.00 11.14
CA ASN A 139 -2.45 2.57 9.80
C ASN A 139 -3.83 2.28 9.19
N THR A 140 -4.43 1.12 9.49
CA THR A 140 -5.80 0.79 9.08
C THR A 140 -6.81 1.74 9.72
N ALA A 141 -6.70 1.97 11.03
CA ALA A 141 -7.58 2.91 11.74
C ALA A 141 -7.49 4.33 11.18
N ILE A 142 -6.27 4.83 10.95
CA ILE A 142 -6.04 6.15 10.33
C ILE A 142 -6.69 6.22 8.94
N THR A 143 -6.45 5.21 8.10
CA THR A 143 -6.96 5.15 6.73
C THR A 143 -8.49 5.12 6.70
N LEU A 144 -9.12 4.34 7.58
CA LEU A 144 -10.58 4.27 7.67
C LEU A 144 -11.20 5.63 8.02
N VAL A 145 -10.63 6.35 8.98
CA VAL A 145 -11.09 7.71 9.32
C VAL A 145 -10.92 8.66 8.13
N GLN A 146 -9.78 8.60 7.44
CA GLN A 146 -9.51 9.46 6.27
C GLN A 146 -10.47 9.19 5.11
N ILE A 147 -10.68 7.93 4.72
CA ILE A 147 -11.63 7.55 3.66
C ILE A 147 -13.05 7.97 4.03
N THR A 148 -13.43 7.76 5.30
CA THR A 148 -14.75 8.15 5.79
C THR A 148 -14.94 9.66 5.74
N ALA A 149 -13.91 10.45 6.10
CA ALA A 149 -13.96 11.90 6.00
C ALA A 149 -14.19 12.37 4.55
N LEU A 150 -13.55 11.72 3.57
CA LEU A 150 -13.74 12.04 2.15
C LEU A 150 -15.18 11.74 1.68
N LEU A 151 -15.80 10.67 2.18
CA LEU A 151 -17.18 10.33 1.83
C LEU A 151 -18.19 11.39 2.31
N PHE A 152 -17.90 12.04 3.43
CA PHE A 152 -18.76 13.03 4.05
C PHE A 152 -18.38 14.48 3.75
N HIS A 153 -17.36 14.71 2.93
CA HIS A 153 -16.80 16.04 2.64
C HIS A 153 -17.89 17.09 2.35
N ASP A 154 -18.82 16.79 1.44
CA ASP A 154 -19.87 17.72 1.02
C ASP A 154 -21.04 17.84 2.02
N ARG A 155 -21.00 17.07 3.10
CA ARG A 155 -22.02 17.03 4.16
C ARG A 155 -21.49 17.45 5.53
N ILE A 156 -20.29 18.02 5.59
CA ILE A 156 -19.63 18.47 6.84
C ILE A 156 -20.46 19.52 7.61
N SER A 157 -21.39 20.22 6.96
CA SER A 157 -22.30 21.18 7.62
C SER A 157 -23.40 20.53 8.47
N ASN A 158 -23.55 19.20 8.43
CA ASN A 158 -24.49 18.47 9.27
C ASN A 158 -23.87 18.16 10.65
N LEU A 159 -24.48 18.67 11.72
CA LEU A 159 -24.02 18.45 13.10
C LEU A 159 -23.88 16.96 13.46
N ASP A 160 -24.80 16.11 13.01
CA ASP A 160 -24.74 14.67 13.28
C ASP A 160 -23.51 14.04 12.63
N ILE A 161 -23.16 14.48 11.41
CA ILE A 161 -21.97 14.01 10.70
C ILE A 161 -20.69 14.50 11.39
N MET A 162 -20.67 15.75 11.88
CA MET A 162 -19.54 16.25 12.68
C MET A 162 -19.33 15.42 13.95
N ILE A 163 -20.42 15.08 14.66
CA ILE A 163 -20.36 14.23 15.86
C ILE A 163 -19.88 12.82 15.51
N GLN A 164 -20.39 12.21 14.44
CA GLN A 164 -19.96 10.89 13.97
C GLN A 164 -18.47 10.87 13.60
N MET A 165 -17.97 11.88 12.89
CA MET A 165 -16.56 12.00 12.56
C MET A 165 -15.69 12.19 13.81
N GLN A 166 -16.15 12.98 14.79
CA GLN A 166 -15.44 13.13 16.06
C GLN A 166 -15.38 11.83 16.85
N LEU A 167 -16.47 11.05 16.88
CA LEU A 167 -16.49 9.73 17.51
C LEU A 167 -15.50 8.77 16.83
N LEU A 168 -15.45 8.76 15.50
CA LEU A 168 -14.48 7.95 14.75
C LEU A 168 -13.03 8.34 15.06
N ILE A 169 -12.75 9.63 15.19
CA ILE A 169 -11.45 10.15 15.61
C ILE A 169 -11.08 9.65 17.01
N LEU A 170 -12.00 9.73 17.97
CA LEU A 170 -11.78 9.24 19.33
C LEU A 170 -11.48 7.74 19.36
N VAL A 171 -12.26 6.93 18.62
CA VAL A 171 -12.02 5.48 18.51
C VAL A 171 -10.66 5.20 17.87
N ARG A 172 -10.30 5.91 16.80
CA ARG A 172 -8.99 5.78 16.15
C ARG A 172 -7.85 6.05 17.14
N ASP A 173 -7.98 7.05 18.01
CA ASP A 173 -6.93 7.43 18.97
C ASP A 173 -6.79 6.43 20.13
N GLU A 174 -7.81 5.62 20.40
CA GLU A 174 -7.76 4.53 21.38
C GLU A 174 -7.10 3.26 20.84
N ILE A 175 -7.21 3.01 19.52
CA ILE A 175 -6.72 1.79 18.88
C ILE A 175 -5.23 1.52 19.15
N PRO A 176 -4.29 2.47 18.98
CA PRO A 176 -2.86 2.22 19.24
C PRO A 176 -2.60 1.64 20.63
N ARG A 177 -3.27 2.17 21.67
CA ARG A 177 -3.09 1.69 23.06
C ARG A 177 -3.63 0.28 23.23
N ALA A 178 -4.78 -0.03 22.63
CA ALA A 178 -5.35 -1.37 22.68
C ALA A 178 -4.45 -2.39 21.98
N LEU A 179 -3.91 -2.04 20.81
CA LEU A 179 -3.00 -2.89 20.05
C LEU A 179 -1.66 -3.09 20.77
N GLU A 180 -1.08 -2.04 21.36
CA GLU A 180 0.12 -2.16 22.18
C GLU A 180 -0.09 -3.09 23.39
N THR A 181 -1.26 -2.98 24.04
CA THR A 181 -1.60 -3.84 25.18
C THR A 181 -1.70 -5.30 24.75
N ALA A 182 -2.36 -5.58 23.63
CA ALA A 182 -2.44 -6.92 23.04
C ALA A 182 -1.05 -7.45 22.65
N SER A 183 -0.20 -6.61 22.05
CA SER A 183 1.17 -6.97 21.67
C SER A 183 2.02 -7.36 22.88
N ARG A 184 1.92 -6.59 23.98
CA ARG A 184 2.64 -6.93 25.22
C ARG A 184 2.13 -8.22 25.86
N SER A 185 0.83 -8.49 25.79
CA SER A 185 0.26 -9.76 26.25
C SER A 185 0.83 -10.93 25.43
N LEU A 186 0.86 -10.77 24.10
CA LEU A 186 1.41 -11.77 23.19
C LEU A 186 2.90 -12.04 23.46
N ASP A 187 3.71 -10.99 23.66
CA ASP A 187 5.11 -11.12 24.04
C ASP A 187 5.28 -11.89 25.36
N GLY A 188 4.43 -11.57 26.34
CA GLY A 188 4.41 -12.24 27.64
C GLY A 188 4.04 -13.72 27.57
N ASP A 189 3.00 -14.05 26.79
CA ASP A 189 2.56 -15.43 26.57
C ASP A 189 3.60 -16.22 25.78
N HIS A 190 4.20 -15.62 24.76
CA HIS A 190 5.30 -16.22 24.02
C HIS A 190 6.49 -16.54 24.93
N ALA A 191 6.89 -15.62 25.82
CA ALA A 191 7.97 -15.83 26.77
C ALA A 191 7.68 -16.96 27.79
N ARG A 192 6.41 -17.14 28.19
CA ARG A 192 5.98 -18.24 29.09
C ARG A 192 5.97 -19.59 28.39
N LEU A 193 5.62 -19.62 27.10
CA LEU A 193 5.46 -20.83 26.31
C LEU A 193 6.76 -21.33 25.69
N GLN A 194 7.81 -20.50 25.62
CA GLN A 194 9.15 -21.01 25.27
C GLN A 194 9.60 -22.00 26.34
N PRO A 195 9.73 -23.30 26.02
CA PRO A 195 10.25 -24.27 26.98
C PRO A 195 11.68 -23.85 27.32
N GLU A 196 12.06 -24.03 28.59
CA GLU A 196 13.39 -23.77 29.06
C GLU A 196 14.48 -24.46 28.22
N ASP A 197 15.00 -23.76 27.20
CA ASP A 197 16.24 -24.13 26.52
C ASP A 197 17.46 -24.05 27.46
N LYS A 198 17.24 -23.63 28.72
CA LYS A 198 18.18 -23.78 29.83
C LYS A 198 18.49 -25.25 30.16
N HIS A 199 17.54 -26.18 29.97
CA HIS A 199 17.78 -27.59 30.33
C HIS A 199 18.58 -28.40 29.29
N LYS A 200 18.68 -27.96 28.02
CA LYS A 200 19.53 -28.63 27.02
C LYS A 200 21.00 -28.23 27.08
N ARG A 201 21.34 -27.09 27.68
CA ARG A 201 22.75 -26.70 27.91
C ARG A 201 23.38 -27.40 29.12
N ALA A 202 22.61 -27.69 30.17
CA ALA A 202 23.10 -28.42 31.34
C ALA A 202 23.43 -29.90 31.08
N ARG A 203 22.88 -30.49 30.00
CA ARG A 203 23.07 -31.91 29.66
C ARG A 203 24.21 -32.17 28.67
N LYS A 204 24.90 -31.13 28.19
CA LYS A 204 26.08 -31.23 27.31
C LYS A 204 27.41 -30.96 28.02
N THR A 205 27.39 -30.68 29.33
CA THR A 205 28.58 -30.43 30.15
C THR A 205 28.72 -31.41 31.31
N SER A 206 28.13 -32.60 31.20
CA SER A 206 28.31 -33.69 32.17
C SER A 206 28.67 -35.00 31.47
#